data_AF-A0A4P6A0S6-F1
#
_entry.id   AF-A0A4P6A0S6-F1
#
_cell.length_a   1.000
_cell.length_b   1.000
_cell.length_c   1.000
_cell.angle_alpha   90.00
_cell.angle_beta   90.00
_cell.angle_gamma   90.00
#
_symmetry.space_group_name_H-M   'P 1'
#
loop_
_entity.id
_entity.type
_entity.pdbx_description
1 polymer ?
#
loop_
_entity_poly.entity_id
_entity_poly.type
_entity_poly.pdbx_seq_one_letter_code
_entity_poly.pdbx_strand_id
1 'polypeptide(L)' 'MNTRTIKPIRNEQDYQATLARIEQLMEAMPNTPEFDELDILTTLVGLKQK' A
#
# COMPACT_ATOMS: atom_id res chain seq x y z
N MET A 1 -14.44 -11.43 3.60
CA MET A 1 -13.48 -10.39 4.05
C MET A 1 -12.09 -10.96 3.89
N ASN A 2 -11.35 -10.54 2.86
CA ASN A 2 -9.99 -11.00 2.66
C ASN A 2 -9.07 -10.12 3.51
N THR A 3 -8.80 -10.54 4.75
CA THR A 3 -7.97 -9.78 5.69
C THR A 3 -6.50 -9.87 5.27
N ARG A 4 -6.10 -9.06 4.28
CA ARG A 4 -4.67 -8.88 3.96
C ARG A 4 -4.04 -8.05 5.08
N THR A 5 -3.07 -8.63 5.77
CA THR A 5 -2.35 -7.93 6.84
C THR A 5 -1.33 -6.96 6.23
N ILE A 6 -1.61 -5.66 6.30
CA ILE A 6 -0.68 -4.61 5.89
C ILE A 6 0.33 -4.39 7.01
N LYS A 7 1.63 -4.31 6.66
CA LYS A 7 2.74 -4.17 7.61
C LYS A 7 3.33 -2.75 7.56
N PRO A 8 3.86 -2.22 8.68
CA PRO A 8 4.58 -0.95 8.68
C PRO A 8 5.84 -0.99 7.82
N ILE A 9 6.22 0.14 7.24
CA ILE A 9 7.48 0.31 6.51
C ILE A 9 8.60 0.57 7.52
N ARG A 10 9.52 -0.39 7.71
CA ARG A 10 10.61 -0.28 8.70
C ARG A 10 11.98 -0.04 8.10
N ASN A 11 12.18 -0.41 6.84
CA ASN A 11 13.43 -0.28 6.13
C ASN A 11 13.20 0.10 4.66
N GLU A 12 14.27 0.22 3.89
CA GLU A 12 14.20 0.60 2.48
C GLU A 12 13.59 -0.50 1.60
N GLN A 13 13.84 -1.77 1.92
CA GLN A 13 13.25 -2.89 1.17
C GLN A 13 11.71 -2.93 1.32
N ASP A 14 11.19 -2.68 2.53
CA ASP A 14 9.75 -2.56 2.79
C ASP A 14 9.15 -1.40 1.99
N TYR A 15 9.90 -0.28 1.90
CA TYR A 15 9.48 0.90 1.16
C TYR A 15 9.38 0.60 -0.34
N GLN A 16 10.42 0.01 -0.93
CA GLN A 16 10.44 -0.37 -2.35
C GLN A 16 9.37 -1.42 -2.68
N ALA A 17 9.17 -2.42 -1.80
CA ALA A 17 8.11 -3.40 -1.97
C ALA A 17 6.71 -2.77 -1.91
N THR A 18 6.53 -1.77 -1.04
CA THR A 18 5.27 -1.02 -0.94
C THR A 18 5.01 -0.20 -2.19
N LEU A 19 6.03 0.48 -2.74
CA LEU A 19 5.90 1.21 -4.01
C LEU A 19 5.54 0.28 -5.17
N ALA A 20 6.22 -0.84 -5.31
CA ALA A 20 5.91 -1.83 -6.36
C ALA A 20 4.47 -2.36 -6.22
N ARG A 21 3.96 -2.51 -4.98
CA ARG A 21 2.58 -2.93 -4.76
C ARG A 21 1.57 -1.83 -5.13
N ILE A 22 1.87 -0.58 -4.83
CA ILE A 22 1.06 0.58 -5.24
C ILE A 22 0.95 0.64 -6.76
N GLU A 23 2.05 0.46 -7.49
CA GLU A 23 2.06 0.43 -8.96
C GLU A 23 1.11 -0.63 -9.53
N GLN A 24 1.10 -1.83 -8.94
CA GLN A 24 0.17 -2.91 -9.33
C GLN A 24 -1.30 -2.61 -9.05
N LEU A 25 -1.58 -1.69 -8.13
CA LEU A 25 -2.91 -1.36 -7.66
C LEU A 25 -3.45 -0.05 -8.27
N MET A 26 -2.67 0.68 -9.08
CA MET A 26 -3.08 1.99 -9.60
C MET A 26 -4.39 1.97 -10.40
N GLU A 27 -4.74 0.83 -11.00
CA GLU A 27 -5.98 0.65 -11.77
C GLU A 27 -7.13 0.05 -10.93
N ALA A 28 -6.96 -0.06 -9.60
CA ALA A 28 -7.97 -0.61 -8.72
C ALA A 28 -9.28 0.21 -8.78
N MET A 29 -10.40 -0.48 -9.01
CA MET A 29 -11.70 0.16 -9.08
C MET A 29 -12.17 0.60 -7.68
N PRO A 30 -12.90 1.73 -7.56
CA PRO A 30 -13.48 2.14 -6.28
C PRO A 30 -14.37 1.06 -5.66
N ASN A 31 -14.44 1.05 -4.32
CA ASN A 31 -15.19 0.07 -3.53
C ASN A 31 -14.72 -1.39 -3.70
N THR A 32 -13.43 -1.59 -4.00
CA THR A 32 -12.79 -2.92 -4.03
C THR A 32 -11.76 -3.04 -2.91
N PRO A 33 -11.49 -4.26 -2.39
CA PRO A 33 -10.42 -4.47 -1.43
C PRO A 33 -9.05 -4.00 -1.93
N GLU A 34 -8.82 -4.04 -3.24
CA GLU A 34 -7.62 -3.54 -3.90
C GLU A 34 -7.48 -2.02 -3.79
N PHE A 35 -8.60 -1.29 -3.91
CA PHE A 35 -8.62 0.16 -3.71
C PHE A 35 -8.40 0.54 -2.24
N ASP A 36 -9.00 -0.21 -1.31
CA ASP A 36 -8.75 -0.03 0.12
C ASP A 36 -7.26 -0.31 0.45
N GLU A 37 -6.66 -1.32 -0.17
CA GLU A 37 -5.23 -1.63 -0.04
C GLU A 37 -4.37 -0.47 -0.58
N LEU A 38 -4.70 0.06 -1.76
CA LEU A 38 -4.01 1.20 -2.36
C LEU A 38 -4.03 2.45 -1.46
N ASP A 39 -5.19 2.79 -0.90
CA ASP A 39 -5.36 3.97 -0.02
C ASP A 39 -4.50 3.87 1.26
N ILE A 40 -4.47 2.68 1.87
CA ILE A 40 -3.65 2.45 3.07
C ILE A 40 -2.16 2.49 2.74
N LEU A 41 -1.72 1.85 1.65
CA LEU A 41 -0.30 1.80 1.28
C LEU A 41 0.26 3.18 0.90
N THR A 42 -0.51 3.98 0.15
CA THR A 42 -0.13 5.36 -0.20
C THR A 42 -0.02 6.25 1.04
N THR A 43 -0.94 6.11 2.00
CA THR A 43 -0.85 6.77 3.31
C THR A 43 0.42 6.36 4.07
N LEU A 44 0.74 5.06 4.13
CA LEU A 44 1.93 4.55 4.82
C LEU A 44 3.23 5.10 4.22
N VAL A 45 3.33 5.17 2.90
CA VAL A 45 4.48 5.76 2.18
C VAL A 45 4.65 7.24 2.56
N GLY A 46 3.56 8.00 2.62
CA GLY A 46 3.58 9.42 3.00
C GLY A 46 4.12 9.66 4.42
N LEU A 47 3.87 8.75 5.35
CA LEU A 47 4.34 8.85 6.74
C LEU A 47 5.85 8.60 6.89
N LYS A 48 6.49 7.87 5.97
CA LYS A 48 7.92 7.53 6.04
C LYS A 48 8.83 8.67 5.57
N GLN A 49 8.32 9.61 4.78
CA GLN A 49 9.10 10.71 4.18
C GLN A 49 9.13 12.01 5.00
N LYS A 50 8.82 11.95 6.30
CA LYS A 50 8.81 13.13 7.18
C LYS A 50 10.02 13.18 8.11
#